data_AF-A0AA36EHW4-F1
#
_entry.id   AF-A0AA36EHW4-F1
#
_cell.length_a   1.000
_cell.length_b   1.000
_cell.length_c   1.000
_cell.angle_alpha   90.00
_cell.angle_beta   90.00
_cell.angle_gamma   90.00
#
_symmetry.space_group_name_H-M   'P 1'
#
loop_
_entity.id
_entity.type
_entity.pdbx_description
1 polymer ?
#
loop_
_entity_poly.entity_id
_entity_poly.type
_entity_poly.pdbx_seq_one_letter_code
_entity_poly.pdbx_strand_id
1 'polypeptide(L)'
;MEKKLVAEIKRTAKTGNEAATKILARQLVRLRQQIANLQSSRAQMRGIATHTQALAAHSSVAVGMKGATKAMAAMNKEMAPAKQMKVMQDFQKQSAQMDMTTEMMSDAIDDVLDDDEAEDETDDLTNQVLDEIGVDVASQLSSAPKGRIAGKNTEDASSSGIDELEKRLAALRG
;
A
#
# COMPACT_ATOMS: atom_id res chain seq x y z
N MET A 1 -33.38 -39.66 -28.40
CA MET A 1 -34.65 -39.36 -29.10
C MET A 1 -34.45 -39.28 -30.60
N GLU A 2 -33.68 -38.31 -31.11
CA GLU A 2 -33.47 -38.13 -32.57
C GLU A 2 -32.93 -39.38 -33.28
N LYS A 3 -31.90 -40.04 -32.73
CA LYS A 3 -31.34 -41.28 -33.29
C LYS A 3 -32.37 -42.41 -33.44
N LYS A 4 -33.34 -42.50 -32.52
CA LYS A 4 -34.42 -43.50 -32.59
C LYS A 4 -35.38 -43.16 -33.74
N LEU A 5 -35.77 -41.89 -33.85
CA LEU A 5 -36.64 -41.39 -34.93
C LEU A 5 -36.01 -41.61 -36.32
N VAL A 6 -34.71 -41.36 -36.46
CA VAL A 6 -33.95 -41.62 -37.71
C VAL A 6 -33.92 -43.11 -38.05
N ALA A 7 -33.72 -43.98 -37.05
CA ALA A 7 -33.75 -45.43 -37.26
C ALA A 7 -35.15 -45.91 -37.74
N GLU A 8 -36.20 -45.31 -37.19
CA GLU A 8 -37.59 -45.64 -37.53
C GLU A 8 -38.01 -45.12 -38.91
N ILE A 9 -37.54 -43.92 -39.30
CA ILE A 9 -37.65 -43.41 -40.68
C ILE A 9 -36.95 -44.36 -41.66
N LYS A 10 -35.73 -44.82 -41.35
CA LYS A 10 -35.02 -45.79 -42.21
C LYS A 10 -35.76 -47.11 -42.33
N ARG A 11 -36.39 -47.58 -41.25
CA ARG A 11 -37.19 -48.81 -41.26
C ARG A 11 -38.44 -48.66 -42.12
N THR A 12 -39.21 -47.59 -41.93
CA THR A 12 -40.47 -47.33 -42.66
C THR A 12 -40.23 -47.07 -44.16
N ALA A 13 -39.11 -46.41 -44.50
CA ALA A 13 -38.68 -46.23 -45.88
C ALA A 13 -38.34 -47.55 -46.57
N LYS A 14 -37.63 -48.48 -45.88
CA LYS A 14 -37.31 -49.82 -46.43
C LYS A 14 -38.54 -50.68 -46.69
N THR A 15 -39.59 -50.50 -45.90
CA THR A 15 -40.86 -51.22 -46.06
C THR A 15 -41.79 -50.59 -47.10
N GLY A 16 -41.38 -49.50 -47.78
CA GLY A 16 -42.18 -48.82 -48.80
C GLY A 16 -43.38 -48.02 -48.26
N ASN A 17 -43.47 -47.81 -46.94
CA ASN A 17 -44.58 -47.06 -46.34
C ASN A 17 -44.28 -45.56 -46.40
N GLU A 18 -44.54 -44.95 -47.56
CA GLU A 18 -44.26 -43.53 -47.81
C GLU A 18 -45.02 -42.59 -46.86
N ALA A 19 -46.28 -42.90 -46.52
CA ALA A 19 -47.10 -42.08 -45.63
C ALA A 19 -46.48 -41.98 -44.22
N ALA A 20 -46.11 -43.12 -43.64
CA ALA A 20 -45.46 -43.15 -42.32
C ALA A 20 -44.08 -42.46 -42.36
N THR A 21 -43.31 -42.72 -43.41
CA THR A 21 -41.98 -42.10 -43.60
C THR A 21 -42.09 -40.57 -43.66
N LYS A 22 -43.08 -40.03 -44.38
CA LYS A 22 -43.30 -38.58 -44.54
C LYS A 22 -43.74 -37.92 -43.23
N ILE A 23 -44.55 -38.60 -42.42
CA ILE A 23 -44.97 -38.10 -41.09
C ILE A 23 -43.76 -38.06 -40.14
N LEU A 24 -43.00 -39.14 -40.05
CA LEU A 24 -41.82 -39.22 -39.18
C LEU A 24 -40.73 -38.24 -39.60
N ALA A 25 -40.52 -38.03 -40.90
CA ALA A 25 -39.59 -37.03 -41.42
C ALA A 25 -40.00 -35.61 -41.02
N ARG A 26 -41.29 -35.26 -41.11
CA ARG A 26 -41.79 -33.95 -40.61
C ARG A 26 -41.58 -33.79 -39.12
N GLN A 27 -41.77 -34.86 -38.35
CA GLN A 27 -41.52 -34.85 -36.91
C GLN A 27 -40.04 -34.65 -36.59
N LEU A 28 -39.13 -35.23 -37.37
CA LEU A 28 -37.69 -35.02 -37.23
C LEU A 28 -37.31 -33.56 -37.46
N VAL A 29 -37.86 -32.93 -38.51
CA VAL A 29 -37.62 -31.51 -38.79
C VAL A 29 -38.13 -30.62 -37.65
N ARG A 30 -39.34 -30.88 -37.14
CA ARG A 30 -39.88 -30.15 -35.97
C ARG A 30 -39.01 -30.32 -34.74
N LEU A 31 -38.56 -31.55 -34.46
CA LEU A 31 -37.68 -31.83 -33.32
C LEU A 31 -36.36 -31.07 -33.43
N ARG A 32 -35.75 -31.02 -34.61
CA ARG A 32 -34.52 -30.26 -34.86
C ARG A 32 -34.73 -28.76 -34.66
N GLN A 33 -35.84 -28.22 -35.15
CA GLN A 33 -36.18 -26.81 -34.92
C GLN A 33 -36.36 -26.50 -33.42
N GLN A 34 -37.03 -27.39 -32.68
CA GLN A 34 -37.18 -27.25 -31.23
C GLN A 34 -35.83 -27.30 -30.50
N ILE A 35 -34.91 -28.19 -30.91
CA ILE A 35 -33.55 -28.25 -30.36
C ILE A 35 -32.80 -26.94 -30.61
N ALA A 36 -32.85 -26.41 -31.84
CA ALA A 36 -32.21 -25.15 -32.18
C ALA A 36 -32.78 -23.98 -31.35
N ASN A 37 -34.11 -23.90 -31.22
CA ASN A 37 -34.77 -22.89 -30.39
C ASN A 37 -34.37 -23.02 -28.91
N LEU A 38 -34.30 -24.25 -28.37
CA LEU A 38 -33.86 -24.51 -27.00
C LEU A 38 -32.39 -24.14 -26.78
N GLN A 39 -31.51 -24.38 -27.76
CA GLN A 39 -30.11 -23.96 -27.68
C GLN A 39 -29.99 -22.43 -27.65
N SER A 40 -30.74 -21.72 -28.48
CA SER A 40 -30.81 -20.25 -28.45
C SER A 40 -31.34 -19.75 -27.11
N SER A 41 -32.43 -20.33 -26.62
CA SER A 41 -33.00 -19.99 -25.30
C SER A 41 -32.02 -20.26 -24.15
N ARG A 42 -31.25 -21.35 -24.22
CA ARG A 42 -30.21 -21.66 -23.24
C ARG A 42 -29.07 -20.62 -23.26
N ALA A 43 -28.69 -20.13 -24.44
CA ALA A 43 -27.70 -19.07 -24.57
C ALA A 43 -28.22 -17.75 -23.97
N GLN A 44 -29.47 -17.38 -24.28
CA GLN A 44 -30.14 -16.22 -23.70
C GLN A 44 -30.23 -16.30 -22.17
N MET A 45 -30.65 -17.44 -21.62
CA MET A 45 -30.69 -17.64 -20.16
C MET A 45 -29.31 -17.51 -19.51
N ARG A 46 -28.25 -18.04 -20.14
CA ARG A 46 -26.89 -17.86 -19.63
C ARG A 46 -26.49 -16.38 -19.60
N GLY A 47 -26.83 -15.62 -20.65
CA GLY A 47 -26.59 -14.18 -20.69
C GLY A 47 -27.38 -13.41 -19.63
N ILE A 48 -28.63 -13.79 -19.38
CA ILE A 48 -29.45 -13.20 -18.30
C ILE A 48 -28.85 -13.54 -16.94
N ALA A 49 -28.40 -14.78 -16.71
CA ALA A 49 -27.80 -15.18 -15.45
C ALA A 49 -26.53 -14.38 -15.13
N THR A 50 -25.64 -14.19 -16.11
CA THR A 50 -24.45 -13.35 -15.93
C THR A 50 -24.82 -11.88 -15.71
N HIS A 51 -25.82 -11.36 -16.42
CA HIS A 51 -26.30 -10.00 -16.21
C HIS A 51 -26.87 -9.82 -14.79
N THR A 52 -27.69 -10.75 -14.31
CA THR A 52 -28.24 -10.73 -12.94
C THR A 52 -27.14 -10.84 -11.89
N GLN A 53 -26.11 -11.67 -12.11
CA GLN A 53 -24.96 -11.75 -11.21
C GLN A 53 -24.20 -10.42 -11.14
N ALA A 54 -24.01 -9.75 -12.27
CA ALA A 54 -23.41 -8.41 -12.31
C ALA A 54 -24.28 -7.38 -11.57
N LEU A 55 -25.61 -7.42 -11.75
CA LEU A 55 -26.54 -6.55 -11.01
C LEU A 55 -26.46 -6.77 -9.49
N ALA A 56 -26.35 -8.02 -9.04
CA ALA A 56 -26.18 -8.33 -7.61
C ALA A 56 -24.87 -7.75 -7.06
N ALA A 57 -23.76 -7.86 -7.80
CA ALA A 57 -22.49 -7.25 -7.43
C ALA A 57 -22.58 -5.71 -7.36
N HIS A 58 -23.23 -5.08 -8.36
CA HIS A 58 -23.48 -3.64 -8.35
C HIS A 58 -24.31 -3.18 -7.15
N SER A 59 -25.30 -3.97 -6.73
CA SER A 59 -26.10 -3.67 -5.54
C SER A 59 -25.25 -3.66 -4.27
N SER A 60 -24.36 -4.64 -4.10
CA SER A 60 -23.43 -4.68 -2.95
C SER A 60 -22.49 -3.46 -2.94
N VAL A 61 -21.94 -3.08 -4.09
CA VAL A 61 -21.11 -1.87 -4.23
C VAL A 61 -21.92 -0.62 -3.88
N ALA A 62 -23.18 -0.51 -4.33
CA ALA A 62 -24.03 0.62 -4.01
C ALA A 62 -24.31 0.75 -2.50
N VAL A 63 -24.49 -0.37 -1.79
CA VAL A 63 -24.62 -0.38 -0.32
C VAL A 63 -23.33 0.09 0.35
N GLY A 64 -22.17 -0.38 -0.12
CA GLY A 64 -20.86 0.07 0.37
C GLY A 64 -20.65 1.58 0.15
N MET A 65 -20.98 2.08 -1.04
CA MET A 65 -20.90 3.51 -1.36
C MET A 65 -21.85 4.35 -0.49
N LYS A 66 -23.05 3.85 -0.17
CA LYS A 66 -23.97 4.52 0.77
C LYS A 66 -23.37 4.64 2.18
N GLY A 67 -22.67 3.61 2.64
CA GLY A 67 -21.94 3.64 3.91
C GLY A 67 -20.78 4.65 3.89
N ALA A 68 -19.94 4.58 2.85
CA ALA A 68 -18.80 5.47 2.68
C ALA A 68 -19.20 6.94 2.55
N THR A 69 -20.25 7.25 1.79
CA THR A 69 -20.79 8.62 1.66
C THR A 69 -21.36 9.14 2.98
N LYS A 70 -22.04 8.30 3.77
CA LYS A 70 -22.50 8.67 5.11
C LYS A 70 -21.32 8.94 6.05
N ALA A 71 -20.25 8.13 5.98
CA ALA A 71 -19.03 8.36 6.74
C ALA A 71 -18.32 9.65 6.32
N MET A 72 -18.21 9.91 5.01
CA MET A 72 -17.66 11.17 4.49
C MET A 72 -18.50 12.38 4.90
N ALA A 73 -19.83 12.28 4.90
CA ALA A 73 -20.70 13.35 5.37
C ALA A 73 -20.52 13.63 6.88
N ALA A 74 -20.35 12.58 7.69
CA ALA A 74 -20.04 12.72 9.11
C ALA A 74 -18.65 13.32 9.34
N MET A 75 -17.65 12.88 8.59
CA MET A 75 -16.29 13.45 8.61
C MET A 75 -16.29 14.93 8.22
N ASN A 76 -17.04 15.31 7.18
CA ASN A 76 -17.17 16.70 6.74
C ASN A 76 -17.83 17.60 7.81
N LYS A 77 -18.73 17.04 8.64
CA LYS A 77 -19.36 17.75 9.76
C LYS A 77 -18.41 17.92 10.96
N GLU A 78 -17.56 16.91 11.21
CA GLU A 78 -16.53 16.93 12.25
C GLU A 78 -15.36 17.86 11.88
N MET A 79 -14.96 17.86 10.61
CA MET A 79 -13.93 18.71 10.00
C MET A 79 -14.47 20.13 9.72
N ALA A 80 -15.29 20.66 10.63
CA ALA A 80 -15.71 22.05 10.58
C ALA A 80 -14.50 22.95 10.92
N PRO A 81 -14.19 24.00 10.14
CA PRO A 81 -13.07 24.91 10.40
C PRO A 81 -13.06 25.50 11.82
N ALA A 82 -14.22 25.56 12.48
CA ALA A 82 -14.36 25.95 13.88
C ALA A 82 -13.65 25.00 14.87
N LYS A 83 -13.65 23.67 14.66
CA LYS A 83 -12.91 22.75 15.54
C LYS A 83 -11.40 22.87 15.32
N GLN A 84 -10.98 23.09 14.08
CA GLN A 84 -9.57 23.24 13.73
C GLN A 84 -8.97 24.55 14.26
N MET A 85 -9.75 25.64 14.24
CA MET A 85 -9.40 26.91 14.90
C MET A 85 -9.20 26.75 16.41
N LYS A 86 -10.07 25.97 17.07
CA LYS A 86 -9.96 25.71 18.52
C LYS A 86 -8.69 24.91 18.86
N VAL A 87 -8.41 23.84 18.10
CA VAL A 87 -7.18 23.06 18.27
C VAL A 87 -5.93 23.91 18.03
N MET A 88 -5.96 24.79 17.02
CA MET A 88 -4.85 25.72 16.75
C MET A 88 -4.66 26.74 17.87
N GLN A 89 -5.75 27.25 18.46
CA GLN A 89 -5.70 28.18 19.59
C GLN A 89 -5.19 27.49 20.86
N ASP A 90 -5.63 26.26 21.13
CA ASP A 90 -5.16 25.48 22.28
C ASP A 90 -3.68 25.11 22.12
N PHE A 91 -3.24 24.76 20.90
CA PHE A 91 -1.83 24.55 20.57
C PHE A 91 -0.98 25.81 20.77
N GLN A 92 -1.45 26.97 20.31
CA GLN A 92 -0.73 28.24 20.52
C GLN A 92 -0.60 28.57 22.01
N LYS A 93 -1.64 28.35 22.82
CA LYS A 93 -1.56 28.54 24.27
C LYS A 93 -0.60 27.58 24.95
N GLN A 94 -0.62 26.30 24.56
CA GLN A 94 0.28 25.30 25.12
C GLN A 94 1.74 25.56 24.71
N SER A 95 1.97 25.97 23.46
CA SER A 95 3.30 26.38 22.99
C SER A 95 3.81 27.58 23.77
N ALA A 96 3.00 28.64 23.91
CA ALA A 96 3.39 29.82 24.68
C ALA A 96 3.62 29.50 26.17
N GLN A 97 2.83 28.60 26.75
CA GLN A 97 3.03 28.14 28.12
C GLN A 97 4.32 27.33 28.24
N MET A 98 4.63 26.48 27.26
CA MET A 98 5.87 25.73 27.20
C MET A 98 7.08 26.67 27.08
N ASP A 99 7.02 27.65 26.19
CA ASP A 99 8.06 28.65 26.00
C ASP A 99 8.30 29.43 27.30
N MET A 100 7.24 29.87 27.99
CA MET A 100 7.34 30.52 29.29
C MET A 100 7.94 29.61 30.36
N THR A 101 7.56 28.32 30.40
CA THR A 101 8.17 27.38 31.35
C THR A 101 9.63 27.09 31.04
N THR A 102 10.02 27.11 29.77
CA THR A 102 11.42 26.98 29.36
C THR A 102 12.20 28.23 29.75
N GLU A 103 11.65 29.43 29.55
CA GLU A 103 12.27 30.69 29.97
C GLU A 103 12.43 30.75 31.50
N MET A 104 11.39 30.43 32.27
CA MET A 104 11.48 30.35 33.75
C MET A 104 12.44 29.26 34.23
N MET A 105 12.57 28.15 33.49
CA MET A 105 13.53 27.10 33.81
C MET A 105 14.95 27.53 33.47
N SER A 106 15.16 28.27 32.38
CA SER A 106 16.44 28.90 32.05
C SER A 106 16.82 29.94 33.09
N ASP A 107 15.93 30.85 33.49
CA ASP A 107 16.19 31.84 34.54
C ASP A 107 16.54 31.17 35.87
N ALA A 108 15.85 30.08 36.24
CA ALA A 108 16.15 29.34 37.47
C ALA A 108 17.46 28.53 37.40
N ILE A 109 17.89 28.13 36.19
CA ILE A 109 19.20 27.50 35.98
C ILE A 109 20.29 28.57 36.04
N ASP A 110 20.08 29.73 35.39
CA ASP A 110 21.01 30.86 35.43
C ASP A 110 21.17 31.38 36.87
N ASP A 111 20.09 31.57 37.64
CA ASP A 111 20.15 31.97 39.05
C ASP A 111 20.89 30.97 39.96
N VAL A 112 20.90 29.67 39.60
CA VAL A 112 21.65 28.63 40.33
C VAL A 112 23.11 28.55 39.87
N LEU A 113 23.38 28.89 38.62
CA LEU A 113 24.74 28.97 38.06
C LEU A 113 25.45 30.27 38.44
N ASP A 114 24.72 31.35 38.73
CA ASP A 114 25.22 32.66 39.20
C ASP A 114 25.46 32.68 40.74
N ASP A 115 25.33 31.53 41.41
CA ASP A 115 25.80 31.35 42.80
C ASP A 115 27.32 31.20 42.76
N ASP A 116 28.06 32.16 43.33
CA ASP A 116 29.52 32.38 43.25
C ASP A 116 30.40 31.12 43.56
N GLU A 117 29.83 30.00 44.04
CA GLU A 117 30.52 28.72 44.25
C GLU A 117 30.63 27.85 42.99
N ALA A 118 29.83 28.10 41.93
CA ALA A 118 29.83 27.28 40.73
C ALA A 118 30.91 27.67 39.70
N GLU A 119 31.31 28.95 39.62
CA GLU A 119 32.27 29.43 38.61
C GLU A 119 33.63 28.70 38.70
N ASP A 120 34.18 28.56 39.91
CA ASP A 120 35.48 27.89 40.14
C ASP A 120 35.43 26.38 39.79
N GLU A 121 34.31 25.68 40.07
CA GLU A 121 34.15 24.26 39.69
C GLU A 121 33.91 24.07 38.18
N THR A 122 33.23 25.00 37.50
CA THR A 122 33.03 24.93 36.04
C THR A 122 34.33 25.12 35.27
N ASP A 123 35.24 25.98 35.72
CA ASP A 123 36.54 26.18 35.06
C ASP A 123 37.42 24.93 35.15
N ASP A 124 37.48 24.28 36.33
CA ASP A 124 38.19 23.02 36.52
C ASP A 124 37.60 21.89 35.66
N LEU A 125 36.27 21.78 35.60
CA LEU A 125 35.58 20.78 34.77
C LEU A 125 35.77 21.05 33.27
N THR A 126 35.77 22.33 32.86
CA THR A 126 35.99 22.73 31.47
C THR A 126 37.42 22.44 31.04
N ASN A 127 38.40 22.72 31.89
CA ASN A 127 39.80 22.34 31.67
C ASN A 127 39.96 20.82 31.56
N GLN A 128 39.29 20.04 32.42
CA GLN A 128 39.27 18.58 32.35
C GLN A 128 38.69 18.05 31.04
N VAL A 129 37.59 18.65 30.54
CA VAL A 129 36.99 18.28 29.24
C VAL A 129 37.87 18.71 28.06
N LEU A 130 38.54 19.87 28.15
CA LEU A 130 39.47 20.34 27.11
C LEU A 130 40.73 19.45 27.02
N ASP A 131 41.23 18.98 28.16
CA ASP A 131 42.28 17.96 28.25
C ASP A 131 41.84 16.63 27.64
N GLU A 132 40.60 16.20 27.92
CA GLU A 132 40.03 14.95 27.41
C GLU A 132 39.75 15.01 25.89
N ILE A 133 39.35 16.18 25.36
CA ILE A 133 39.18 16.43 23.91
C ILE A 133 40.53 16.64 23.20
N GLY A 134 41.62 16.88 23.95
CA GLY A 134 42.98 16.96 23.43
C GLY A 134 43.32 18.26 22.70
N VAL A 135 42.66 19.37 23.06
CA VAL A 135 42.84 20.68 22.41
C VAL A 135 44.28 21.22 22.62
N ASP A 136 44.96 20.82 23.71
CA ASP A 136 46.35 21.21 23.98
C ASP A 136 47.39 20.46 23.12
N VAL A 137 47.11 19.21 22.71
CA VAL A 137 48.03 18.43 21.87
C VAL A 137 48.03 18.96 20.43
N ALA A 138 46.90 19.46 19.94
CA ALA A 138 46.81 20.05 18.60
C ALA A 138 47.62 21.35 18.46
N SER A 139 47.70 22.16 19.53
CA SER A 139 48.47 23.41 19.53
C SER A 139 49.99 23.16 19.56
N GLN A 140 50.44 22.15 20.32
CA GLN A 140 51.87 21.79 20.43
C GLN A 140 52.38 20.91 19.27
N LEU A 141 51.53 20.11 18.62
CA LEU A 141 51.95 19.19 17.56
C LEU A 141 52.18 19.85 16.18
N SER A 142 51.71 21.09 15.96
CA SER A 142 51.99 21.83 14.70
C SER A 142 53.47 22.22 14.52
N SER A 143 54.30 22.05 15.57
CA SER A 143 55.72 22.47 15.60
C SER A 143 56.76 21.34 15.48
N ALA A 144 56.38 20.10 15.12
CA ALA A 144 57.35 18.99 14.96
C ALA A 144 57.65 18.66 13.47
N PRO A 145 58.92 18.47 13.07
CA PRO A 145 59.34 18.42 11.66
C PRO A 145 58.90 17.14 10.94
N LYS A 146 58.46 17.32 9.68
CA LYS A 146 58.06 16.24 8.75
C LYS A 146 59.24 15.33 8.38
N GLY A 147 59.31 14.15 9.01
CA GLY A 147 60.24 13.07 8.65
C GLY A 147 59.58 11.98 7.80
N ARG A 148 60.07 11.79 6.57
CA ARG A 148 59.78 10.64 5.68
C ARG A 148 60.17 9.33 6.40
N ILE A 149 59.50 8.20 6.18
CA ILE A 149 59.87 7.13 5.21
C ILE A 149 58.74 6.08 5.12
N ALA A 150 58.69 5.49 3.93
CA ALA A 150 57.80 4.51 3.32
C ALA A 150 57.39 3.24 4.09
N GLY A 151 56.17 2.77 3.77
CA GLY A 151 55.95 1.44 3.21
C GLY A 151 55.03 0.50 4.02
N LYS A 152 53.80 0.26 3.52
CA LYS A 152 53.31 -1.06 3.05
C LYS A 152 51.78 -1.12 2.99
N ASN A 153 51.29 -1.60 1.84
CA ASN A 153 49.90 -1.84 1.46
C ASN A 153 49.12 -2.73 2.44
N THR A 154 47.83 -2.42 2.58
CA THR A 154 46.77 -3.42 2.77
C THR A 154 45.50 -2.93 2.09
N GLU A 155 44.87 -3.87 1.41
CA GLU A 155 43.98 -3.71 0.27
C GLU A 155 42.50 -3.48 0.65
N ASP A 156 41.79 -2.97 -0.35
CA ASP A 156 40.37 -2.73 -0.46
C ASP A 156 39.47 -3.86 0.06
N ALA A 157 38.62 -3.53 1.05
CA ALA A 157 37.52 -4.37 1.51
C ALA A 157 36.17 -3.65 1.32
N SER A 158 35.92 -3.13 0.12
CA SER A 158 34.70 -2.31 -0.13
C SER A 158 33.91 -2.64 -1.40
N SER A 159 34.28 -3.64 -2.21
CA SER A 159 33.53 -3.94 -3.45
C SER A 159 32.51 -5.07 -3.35
N SER A 160 32.59 -5.98 -2.37
CA SER A 160 31.72 -7.17 -2.34
C SER A 160 30.29 -6.94 -1.83
N GLY A 161 30.04 -5.84 -1.10
CA GLY A 161 28.71 -5.54 -0.56
C GLY A 161 27.78 -4.79 -1.52
N ILE A 162 28.35 -4.03 -2.46
CA ILE A 162 27.59 -3.15 -3.36
C ILE A 162 26.95 -3.96 -4.48
N ASP A 163 27.69 -4.95 -5.02
CA ASP A 163 27.22 -5.85 -6.07
C ASP A 163 26.02 -6.70 -5.63
N GLU A 164 25.96 -7.09 -4.35
CA GLU A 164 24.82 -7.86 -3.83
C GLU A 164 23.57 -6.99 -3.63
N LEU A 165 23.73 -5.71 -3.26
CA LEU A 165 22.62 -4.77 -3.14
C LEU A 165 22.02 -4.42 -4.51
N GLU A 166 22.85 -4.27 -5.53
CA GLU A 166 22.41 -3.96 -6.89
C GLU A 166 21.60 -5.12 -7.50
N LYS A 167 22.02 -6.37 -7.21
CA LYS A 167 21.29 -7.57 -7.63
C LYS A 167 19.92 -7.72 -6.96
N ARG A 168 19.77 -7.31 -5.69
CA ARG A 168 18.48 -7.29 -4.99
C ARG A 168 17.54 -6.21 -5.52
N LEU A 169 18.08 -5.05 -5.90
CA LEU A 169 17.28 -3.95 -6.47
C LEU A 169 16.70 -4.32 -7.84
N ALA A 170 17.47 -5.02 -8.68
CA ALA A 170 17.04 -5.46 -10.00
C ALA A 170 15.86 -6.45 -9.94
N ALA A 171 15.82 -7.34 -8.95
CA ALA A 171 14.76 -8.32 -8.77
C ALA A 171 13.40 -7.72 -8.34
N LEU A 172 13.38 -6.47 -7.86
CA LEU A 172 12.16 -5.74 -7.53
C LEU A 172 11.64 -4.86 -8.70
N ARG A 173 12.44 -4.72 -9.76
CA ARG A 173 12.15 -3.84 -10.90
C ARG A 173 11.81 -4.59 -12.19
N GLY A 174 11.82 -5.93 -12.16
CA GLY A 174 11.32 -6.82 -13.22
C GLY A 174 10.14 -7.64 -12.73
#